data_AF-A0A843KZ35-F1
#
_entry.id   AF-A0A843KZ35-F1
#
_cell.length_a   1.000
_cell.length_b   1.000
_cell.length_c   1.000
_cell.angle_alpha   90.00
_cell.angle_beta   90.00
_cell.angle_gamma   90.00
#
_symmetry.space_group_name_H-M   'P 1'
#
loop_
_entity.id
_entity.type
_entity.pdbx_description
1 polymer ?
#
loop_
_entity_poly.entity_id
_entity_poly.type
_entity_poly.pdbx_seq_one_letter_code
_entity_poly.pdbx_strand_id
1 'polypeptide(L)'
;MLVTFEVIYGDGWWSASAHAPGNAIYTQGKSIGELIDNILEATSLHYTEELGAGEQITIITRYKSKTHEQESQIPSYFEYKVDIIAATPGC
;
A
#
# COMPACT_ATOMS: atom_id res chain seq x y z
N MET A 1 9.70 9.80 -5.32
CA MET A 1 10.03 8.48 -4.74
C MET A 1 9.11 7.34 -5.19
N LEU A 2 9.61 6.09 -5.22
CA LEU A 2 8.82 4.87 -5.50
C LEU A 2 8.75 3.97 -4.26
N VAL A 3 7.55 3.54 -3.89
CA VAL A 3 7.28 2.66 -2.73
C VAL A 3 6.49 1.46 -3.20
N THR A 4 7.00 0.24 -2.97
CA THR A 4 6.33 -1.00 -3.40
C THR A 4 5.87 -1.80 -2.19
N PHE A 5 4.58 -2.09 -2.14
CA PHE A 5 3.94 -2.95 -1.15
C PHE A 5 3.73 -4.35 -1.72
N GLU A 6 4.24 -5.35 -0.99
CA GLU A 6 3.89 -6.75 -1.21
C GLU A 6 2.72 -7.12 -0.31
N VAL A 7 1.68 -7.70 -0.92
CA VAL A 7 0.46 -8.10 -0.23
C VAL A 7 0.43 -9.61 -0.05
N ILE A 8 0.00 -10.04 1.13
CA ILE A 8 -0.34 -11.42 1.46
C ILE A 8 -1.77 -11.48 1.99
N TYR A 9 -2.42 -12.61 1.77
CA TYR A 9 -3.73 -12.92 2.36
C TYR A 9 -3.58 -14.15 3.24
N GLY A 10 -3.99 -14.05 4.50
CA GLY A 10 -3.89 -15.12 5.48
C GLY A 10 -4.87 -14.87 6.62
N ASP A 11 -5.43 -15.94 7.18
CA ASP A 11 -6.31 -15.89 8.36
C ASP A 11 -7.50 -14.90 8.24
N GLY A 12 -8.01 -14.68 7.02
CA GLY A 12 -9.11 -13.76 6.77
C GLY A 12 -8.70 -12.27 6.76
N TRP A 13 -7.41 -11.98 6.62
CA TRP A 13 -6.85 -10.63 6.57
C TRP A 13 -5.96 -10.43 5.36
N TRP A 14 -5.99 -9.20 4.84
CA TRP A 14 -5.02 -8.71 3.87
C TRP A 14 -3.93 -7.97 4.64
N SER A 15 -2.67 -8.34 4.43
CA SER A 15 -1.52 -7.67 5.04
C SER A 15 -0.58 -7.19 3.95
N ALA A 16 -0.07 -5.97 4.09
CA ALA A 16 0.88 -5.39 3.15
C ALA A 16 2.13 -4.88 3.87
N SER A 17 3.27 -5.02 3.20
CA SER A 17 4.54 -4.49 3.70
C SER A 17 5.34 -3.83 2.58
N ALA A 18 5.94 -2.68 2.87
CA ALA A 18 6.89 -2.01 2.00
C ALA A 18 8.23 -1.80 2.71
N HIS A 19 9.32 -2.06 2.00
CA HIS A 19 10.65 -1.68 2.44
C HIS A 19 10.90 -0.21 2.09
N ALA A 20 10.90 0.65 3.10
CA ALA A 20 11.24 2.06 2.98
C ALA A 20 12.63 2.34 3.59
N PRO A 21 13.37 3.34 3.07
CA PRO A 21 14.65 3.73 3.65
C PRO A 21 14.45 4.21 5.09
N GLY A 22 15.17 3.60 6.03
CA GLY A 22 15.10 3.95 7.46
C GLY A 22 14.17 3.06 8.28
N ASN A 23 12.99 2.68 7.77
CA ASN A 23 12.03 1.78 8.46
C ASN A 23 11.06 1.13 7.47
N ALA A 24 10.63 -0.11 7.71
CA ALA A 24 9.58 -0.75 6.90
C ALA A 24 8.18 -0.26 7.29
N ILE A 25 7.27 -0.18 6.32
CA ILE A 25 5.86 0.17 6.53
C ILE A 25 5.05 -1.13 6.51
N TYR A 26 4.20 -1.32 7.52
CA TYR A 26 3.31 -2.47 7.64
C TYR A 26 1.87 -2.00 7.83
N THR A 27 0.95 -2.56 7.04
CA THR A 27 -0.49 -2.28 7.14
C THR A 27 -1.29 -3.56 6.97
N GLN A 28 -2.55 -3.53 7.40
CA GLN A 28 -3.48 -4.64 7.22
C GLN A 28 -4.91 -4.12 7.06
N GLY A 29 -5.80 -4.94 6.49
CA GLY A 29 -7.22 -4.61 6.35
C GLY A 29 -8.09 -5.85 6.17
N LYS A 30 -9.39 -5.76 6.49
CA LYS A 30 -10.35 -6.84 6.25
C LYS A 30 -10.73 -6.99 4.79
N SER A 31 -10.68 -5.89 4.04
CA SER A 31 -10.98 -5.83 2.61
C SER A 31 -9.80 -5.22 1.84
N ILE A 32 -9.74 -5.46 0.52
CA ILE A 32 -8.75 -4.80 -0.35
C ILE A 32 -8.87 -3.27 -0.26
N GLY A 33 -10.10 -2.73 -0.27
CA GLY A 33 -10.32 -1.28 -0.12
C GLY A 33 -9.73 -0.72 1.17
N GLU A 34 -10.05 -1.34 2.31
CA GLU A 34 -9.50 -0.96 3.62
C GLU A 34 -7.97 -1.08 3.66
N LEU A 35 -7.40 -2.13 3.03
CA LEU A 35 -5.95 -2.26 2.92
C LEU A 35 -5.34 -1.08 2.15
N ILE A 36 -5.94 -0.70 1.00
CA ILE A 36 -5.47 0.42 0.19
C ILE A 36 -5.55 1.74 0.96
N ASP A 37 -6.66 2.01 1.65
CA ASP A 37 -6.82 3.21 2.47
C ASP A 37 -5.75 3.28 3.56
N ASN A 38 -5.49 2.16 4.25
CA ASN A 38 -4.45 2.07 5.27
C ASN A 38 -3.04 2.24 4.69
N ILE A 39 -2.77 1.73 3.48
CA ILE A 39 -1.51 1.95 2.77
C ILE A 39 -1.31 3.43 2.47
N LEU A 40 -2.33 4.11 1.95
CA LEU A 40 -2.28 5.54 1.62
C LEU A 40 -2.00 6.38 2.87
N GLU A 41 -2.73 6.14 3.95
CA GLU A 41 -2.55 6.85 5.21
C GLU A 41 -1.16 6.61 5.81
N ALA A 42 -0.73 5.35 5.93
CA ALA A 42 0.57 5.01 6.50
C ALA A 42 1.73 5.57 5.66
N THR A 43 1.62 5.55 4.33
CA THR A 43 2.63 6.12 3.44
C THR A 43 2.67 7.64 3.56
N SER A 44 1.51 8.31 3.62
CA SER A 44 1.45 9.75 3.80
C SER A 44 2.07 10.18 5.13
N LEU A 45 1.83 9.43 6.21
CA LEU A 45 2.41 9.71 7.51
C LEU A 45 3.93 9.50 7.51
N HIS A 46 4.39 8.38 6.95
CA HIS A 46 5.81 8.03 6.92
C HIS A 46 6.67 9.04 6.15
N TYR A 47 6.11 9.59 5.06
CA TYR A 47 6.81 10.50 4.17
C TYR A 47 6.26 11.93 4.19
N THR A 48 5.77 12.35 5.36
CA THR A 48 5.18 13.69 5.55
C THR A 48 6.19 14.78 5.16
N GLU A 49 7.47 14.59 5.45
CA GLU A 49 8.53 15.56 5.18
C GLU A 49 8.80 15.69 3.68
N GLU A 50 8.94 14.56 2.97
CA GLU A 50 9.15 14.51 1.52
C GLU A 50 7.95 15.08 0.77
N LEU A 51 6.73 14.70 1.17
CA LEU A 51 5.51 15.28 0.62
C LEU A 51 5.47 16.79 0.86
N GLY A 52 5.79 17.25 2.07
CA GLY A 52 5.87 18.67 2.42
C GLY A 52 6.91 19.45 1.61
N ALA A 53 8.00 18.80 1.19
CA ALA A 53 9.01 19.36 0.29
C ALA A 53 8.56 19.39 -1.19
N GLY A 54 7.35 18.92 -1.49
CA GLY A 54 6.80 18.85 -2.85
C GLY A 54 7.22 17.60 -3.61
N GLU A 55 7.77 16.58 -2.94
CA GLU A 55 8.13 15.34 -3.60
C GLU A 55 6.89 14.48 -3.89
N GLN A 56 6.79 13.97 -5.11
CA GLN A 56 5.78 12.98 -5.49
C GLN A 56 6.18 11.58 -5.04
N ILE A 57 5.25 10.85 -4.45
CA ILE A 57 5.45 9.45 -4.06
C ILE A 57 4.52 8.56 -4.87
N THR A 58 5.11 7.66 -5.64
CA THR A 58 4.38 6.63 -6.38
C THR A 58 4.30 5.37 -5.54
N ILE A 59 3.09 4.91 -5.23
CA ILE A 59 2.82 3.67 -4.51
C ILE A 59 2.41 2.59 -5.51
N ILE A 60 3.04 1.42 -5.41
CA ILE A 60 2.68 0.22 -6.16
C ILE A 60 2.35 -0.89 -5.17
N THR A 61 1.10 -1.33 -5.13
CA THR A 61 0.63 -2.42 -4.29
C THR A 61 0.42 -3.66 -5.14
N ARG A 62 1.08 -4.77 -4.79
CA ARG A 62 1.06 -6.01 -5.57
C ARG A 62 0.65 -7.18 -4.72
N TYR A 63 -0.33 -7.93 -5.21
CA TYR A 63 -0.70 -9.22 -4.68
C TYR A 63 -0.49 -10.31 -5.72
N LYS A 64 0.13 -11.41 -5.31
CA LYS A 64 0.25 -12.61 -6.13
C LYS A 64 -0.06 -13.83 -5.26
N SER A 65 -1.10 -14.58 -5.62
CA SER A 65 -1.44 -15.83 -4.95
C SER A 65 -0.27 -16.81 -5.05
N LYS A 66 0.21 -17.33 -3.91
CA LYS A 66 1.29 -18.33 -3.89
C LYS A 66 0.78 -19.78 -4.08
N THR A 67 -0.53 -20.03 -3.99
CA THR A 67 -1.11 -21.39 -3.98
C THR A 67 -2.41 -21.45 -4.80
N HIS A 68 -2.57 -22.52 -5.58
CA HIS A 68 -3.70 -22.77 -6.49
C HIS A 68 -5.00 -23.23 -5.79
N GLU A 69 -5.06 -23.15 -4.46
CA GLU A 69 -6.14 -23.67 -3.61
C GLU A 69 -6.86 -22.56 -2.83
N GLN A 70 -6.86 -21.34 -3.34
CA GLN A 70 -7.63 -20.27 -2.71
C GLN A 70 -9.12 -20.38 -3.03
N GLU A 71 -9.92 -20.11 -2.00
CA GLU A 71 -11.36 -19.95 -2.07
C GLU A 71 -11.75 -19.18 -3.33
N SER A 72 -12.71 -19.71 -4.09
CA SER A 72 -13.04 -19.36 -5.49
C SER A 72 -13.35 -17.89 -5.79
N GLN A 73 -13.26 -17.00 -4.80
CA GLN A 73 -13.63 -15.59 -4.85
C GLN A 73 -12.44 -14.62 -4.75
N ILE A 74 -11.24 -15.10 -4.41
CA ILE A 74 -10.05 -14.24 -4.28
C ILE A 74 -9.31 -14.15 -5.62
N PRO A 75 -9.02 -12.95 -6.15
CA PRO A 75 -8.28 -12.81 -7.41
C PRO A 75 -6.87 -13.37 -7.27
N SER A 76 -6.39 -14.15 -8.24
CA SER A 76 -5.03 -14.74 -8.22
C SER A 76 -3.91 -13.69 -8.29
N TYR A 77 -4.22 -12.49 -8.79
CA TYR A 77 -3.30 -11.37 -8.88
C TYR A 77 -4.07 -10.05 -8.89
N PHE A 78 -3.52 -9.05 -8.24
CA PHE A 78 -3.89 -7.66 -8.51
C PHE A 78 -2.67 -6.75 -8.37
N GLU A 79 -2.70 -5.64 -9.10
CA GLU A 79 -1.77 -4.54 -8.94
C GLU A 79 -2.57 -3.24 -8.88
N TYR A 80 -2.23 -2.41 -7.90
CA TYR A 80 -2.79 -1.08 -7.73
C TYR A 80 -1.64 -0.08 -7.73
N LYS A 81 -1.78 0.99 -8.51
CA LYS A 81 -0.79 2.06 -8.62
C LYS A 81 -1.46 3.39 -8.38
N VAL A 82 -0.86 4.21 -7.54
CA VAL A 82 -1.34 5.56 -7.23
C VAL A 82 -0.18 6.49 -6.97
N ASP A 83 -0.32 7.74 -7.37
CA ASP A 83 0.60 8.81 -7.04
C ASP A 83 -0.01 9.67 -5.93
N ILE A 84 0.75 9.93 -4.88
CA ILE A 84 0.40 10.89 -3.84
C ILE A 84 1.35 12.08 -3.90
N ILE A 85 0.78 13.27 -3.70
CA ILE A 85 1.49 14.54 -3.59
C ILE A 85 0.95 15.23 -2.34
N ALA A 86 1.71 16.16 -1.74
CA ALA A 86 1.17 16.96 -0.67
C ALA A 86 -0.13 17.63 -1.12
N ALA A 87 -1.16 17.54 -0.26
CA ALA A 87 -2.33 18.38 -0.40
C ALA A 87 -1.81 19.83 -0.44
N THR A 88 -2.10 20.53 -1.53
CA THR A 88 -1.87 21.97 -1.59
C THR A 88 -2.65 22.54 -0.40
N PRO A 89 -2.02 23.22 0.58
CA PRO A 89 -2.80 23.90 1.59
C PRO A 89 -3.60 24.94 0.82
N GLY A 90 -4.90 24.68 0.70
CA GLY A 90 -5.83 25.57 0.01
C GLY A 90 -5.76 26.95 0.67
N CYS A 91 -5.65 27.97 -0.19
CA CYS A 91 -5.65 29.39 0.15
C CYS A 91 -6.70 29.81 1.19
#